data_AF-I4EX61-F1
#
_entry.id   AF-I4EX61-F1
#
_cell.length_a   1.000
_cell.length_b   1.000
_cell.length_c   1.000
_cell.angle_alpha   90.00
_cell.angle_beta   90.00
_cell.angle_gamma   90.00
#
_symmetry.space_group_name_H-M   'P 1'
#
loop_
_entity.id
_entity.type
_entity.pdbx_description
1 polymer ?
#
loop_
_entity_poly.entity_id
_entity_poly.type
_entity_poly.pdbx_seq_one_letter_code
_entity_poly.pdbx_strand_id
1 'polypeptide(L)'
;MPRRRRSKPSRSAIPAVDRSRSGTHHPGEESTDWLASDGPAESRLRRLETRTCGWCGGPIAVKDRGRIPKWCSPSCRQRAWEQSRAAASGLSATHLVERTVKVPVPIQPTRKDWPRLLHELACQIDDGRIYDRDLNDLAVAIDAVVDAYRRRPWVRAFHRPVPPHRGRWPSQG
;
A
#
# COMPACT_ATOMS: atom_id res chain seq x y z
N MET A 1 -47.91 -35.01 -23.47
CA MET A 1 -46.58 -34.36 -23.32
C MET A 1 -46.01 -34.70 -21.94
N PRO A 2 -44.97 -35.56 -21.83
CA PRO A 2 -44.50 -36.10 -20.56
C PRO A 2 -43.52 -35.16 -19.84
N ARG A 3 -43.69 -35.02 -18.51
CA ARG A 3 -42.83 -34.21 -17.63
C ARG A 3 -41.46 -34.89 -17.45
N ARG A 4 -40.39 -34.27 -17.96
CA ARG A 4 -39.00 -34.72 -17.74
C ARG A 4 -38.62 -34.60 -16.27
N ARG A 5 -38.31 -35.73 -15.62
CA ARG A 5 -37.68 -35.79 -14.29
C ARG A 5 -36.22 -35.30 -14.42
N ARG A 6 -35.84 -34.27 -13.65
CA ARG A 6 -34.43 -33.85 -13.49
C ARG A 6 -33.73 -34.82 -12.54
N SER A 7 -32.74 -35.54 -13.04
CA SER A 7 -31.83 -36.37 -12.24
C SER A 7 -30.93 -35.50 -11.36
N LYS A 8 -30.80 -35.85 -10.07
CA LYS A 8 -29.83 -35.23 -9.15
C LYS A 8 -28.42 -35.75 -9.47
N PRO A 9 -27.38 -34.89 -9.51
CA PRO A 9 -26.01 -35.37 -9.60
C PRO A 9 -25.56 -36.03 -8.30
N SER A 10 -24.83 -37.13 -8.47
CA SER A 10 -24.19 -37.95 -7.45
C SER A 10 -23.22 -37.14 -6.58
N ARG A 11 -23.32 -37.29 -5.26
CA ARG A 11 -22.41 -36.72 -4.27
C ARG A 11 -21.16 -37.59 -4.22
N SER A 12 -20.08 -37.18 -4.89
CA SER A 12 -18.78 -37.86 -4.76
C SER A 12 -18.25 -37.70 -3.33
N ALA A 13 -17.84 -38.82 -2.75
CA ALA A 13 -17.30 -38.94 -1.41
C ALA A 13 -15.93 -38.26 -1.28
N ILE A 14 -15.72 -37.56 -0.17
CA ILE A 14 -14.41 -37.01 0.24
C ILE A 14 -13.68 -38.13 1.01
N PRO A 15 -12.43 -38.49 0.69
CA PRO A 15 -11.70 -39.48 1.47
C PRO A 15 -11.28 -38.93 2.83
N ALA A 16 -11.37 -39.79 3.85
CA ALA A 16 -10.98 -39.52 5.22
C ALA A 16 -9.46 -39.31 5.30
N VAL A 17 -9.01 -38.14 5.78
CA VAL A 17 -7.62 -37.92 6.13
C VAL A 17 -7.38 -38.41 7.56
N ASP A 18 -6.49 -39.38 7.69
CA ASP A 18 -6.02 -39.92 8.97
C ASP A 18 -5.32 -38.81 9.77
N ARG A 19 -5.80 -38.59 10.99
CA ARG A 19 -5.30 -37.54 11.89
C ARG A 19 -4.52 -38.19 13.02
N SER A 20 -3.40 -38.81 12.65
CA SER A 20 -2.43 -39.34 13.59
C SER A 20 -1.88 -38.21 14.47
N ARG A 21 -2.13 -38.36 15.77
CA ARG A 21 -1.97 -37.36 16.84
C ARG A 21 -0.67 -37.66 17.60
N SER A 22 0.44 -37.06 17.18
CA SER A 22 1.71 -37.14 17.91
C SER A 22 1.78 -36.01 18.93
N GLY A 23 1.44 -36.31 20.19
CA GLY A 23 1.63 -35.43 21.32
C GLY A 23 3.01 -35.62 21.93
N THR A 24 3.93 -34.70 21.69
CA THR A 24 5.16 -34.54 22.49
C THR A 24 4.87 -33.56 23.62
N HIS A 25 4.77 -34.08 24.84
CA HIS A 25 4.78 -33.28 26.07
C HIS A 25 6.22 -32.83 26.37
N HIS A 26 6.47 -31.52 26.40
CA HIS A 26 7.61 -30.93 27.10
C HIS A 26 7.13 -30.47 28.49
N PRO A 27 7.78 -30.88 29.59
CA PRO A 27 7.52 -30.32 30.91
C PRO A 27 8.46 -29.14 31.18
N GLY A 28 7.89 -28.09 31.78
CA GLY A 28 8.64 -27.08 32.52
C GLY A 28 9.12 -25.92 31.68
N GLU A 29 8.34 -24.83 31.69
CA GLU A 29 8.90 -23.49 31.90
C GLU A 29 7.78 -22.55 32.33
N GLU A 30 7.84 -22.25 33.62
CA GLU A 30 7.12 -21.22 34.35
C GLU A 30 7.42 -19.86 33.71
N SER A 31 6.47 -19.32 32.95
CA SER A 31 6.50 -17.93 32.52
C SER A 31 5.33 -17.20 33.18
N THR A 32 5.64 -16.71 34.36
CA THR A 32 4.90 -15.73 35.14
C THR A 32 5.02 -14.38 34.44
N ASP A 33 4.15 -14.13 33.46
CA ASP A 33 3.83 -12.78 32.99
C ASP A 33 2.44 -12.76 32.32
N TRP A 34 1.39 -12.96 33.13
CA TRP A 34 -0.02 -12.76 32.75
C TRP A 34 -0.61 -11.47 33.35
N LEU A 35 0.24 -10.48 33.66
CA LEU A 35 -0.18 -9.17 34.13
C LEU A 35 -0.58 -8.25 32.97
N ALA A 36 -1.67 -8.64 32.33
CA ALA A 36 -2.69 -7.75 31.78
C ALA A 36 -3.94 -8.61 31.54
N SER A 37 -4.56 -9.07 32.62
CA SER A 37 -5.94 -9.52 32.56
C SER A 37 -6.82 -8.29 32.32
N ASP A 38 -6.91 -7.89 31.06
CA ASP A 38 -8.02 -7.10 30.54
C ASP A 38 -9.30 -7.86 30.92
N GLY A 39 -9.93 -7.42 32.01
CA GLY A 39 -11.00 -8.17 32.65
C GLY A 39 -12.19 -8.43 31.72
N PRO A 40 -13.20 -9.19 32.17
CA PRO A 40 -14.46 -9.37 31.42
C PRO A 40 -15.12 -8.03 31.04
N ALA A 41 -14.74 -6.91 31.67
CA ALA A 41 -15.12 -5.56 31.32
C ALA A 41 -14.55 -5.09 29.97
N GLU A 42 -13.26 -5.26 29.68
CA GLU A 42 -12.66 -4.80 28.41
C GLU A 42 -13.11 -5.67 27.23
N SER A 43 -13.19 -6.98 27.44
CA SER A 43 -13.82 -7.90 26.48
C SER A 43 -15.29 -7.54 26.20
N ARG A 44 -16.02 -7.01 27.21
CA ARG A 44 -17.38 -6.49 27.06
C ARG A 44 -17.37 -5.15 26.31
N LEU A 45 -16.45 -4.23 26.59
CA LEU A 45 -16.32 -2.95 25.88
C LEU A 45 -16.00 -3.15 24.39
N ARG A 46 -15.00 -3.98 24.05
CA ARG A 46 -14.67 -4.32 22.66
C ARG A 46 -15.83 -4.99 21.93
N ARG A 47 -16.63 -5.78 22.65
CA ARG A 47 -17.88 -6.40 22.16
C ARG A 47 -19.00 -5.38 21.92
N LEU A 48 -19.06 -4.32 22.73
CA LEU A 48 -19.99 -3.20 22.54
C LEU A 48 -19.54 -2.21 21.47
N GLU A 49 -18.28 -2.24 21.05
CA GLU A 49 -17.74 -1.36 20.01
C GLU A 49 -18.05 -1.84 18.60
N THR A 50 -18.08 -3.17 18.39
CA THR A 50 -18.47 -3.76 17.08
C THR A 50 -19.99 -3.90 16.97
N ARG A 51 -20.68 -2.78 16.77
CA ARG A 51 -22.16 -2.70 16.73
C ARG A 51 -22.77 -2.47 15.35
N THR A 52 -22.01 -2.38 14.26
CA THR A 52 -22.59 -2.02 12.95
C THR A 52 -22.87 -3.25 12.09
N CYS A 53 -24.08 -3.29 11.51
CA CYS A 53 -24.50 -4.33 10.57
C CYS A 53 -23.68 -4.25 9.29
N GLY A 54 -23.03 -5.34 8.90
CA GLY A 54 -22.23 -5.39 7.66
C GLY A 54 -23.05 -5.28 6.37
N TRP A 55 -24.39 -5.22 6.43
CA TRP A 55 -25.27 -5.02 5.25
C TRP A 55 -25.83 -3.60 5.21
N CYS A 56 -26.59 -3.22 6.25
CA CYS A 56 -27.34 -1.96 6.27
C CYS A 56 -26.68 -0.86 7.10
N GLY A 57 -25.55 -1.13 7.76
CA GLY A 57 -24.88 -0.18 8.68
C GLY A 57 -25.60 0.04 10.01
N GLY A 58 -26.83 -0.44 10.18
CA GLY A 58 -27.63 -0.25 11.40
C GLY A 58 -27.07 -0.96 12.64
N PRO A 59 -27.53 -0.59 13.85
CA PRO A 59 -27.04 -1.17 15.09
C PRO A 59 -27.38 -2.67 15.21
N ILE A 60 -26.42 -3.45 15.69
CA ILE A 60 -26.55 -4.85 16.04
C ILE A 60 -26.76 -4.94 17.55
N ALA A 61 -27.82 -5.62 17.97
CA ALA A 61 -28.03 -6.00 19.37
C ALA A 61 -27.00 -7.08 19.75
N VAL A 62 -25.95 -6.68 20.46
CA VAL A 62 -24.90 -7.59 20.92
C VAL A 62 -25.32 -8.21 22.25
N LYS A 63 -25.41 -9.54 22.30
CA LYS A 63 -25.74 -10.29 23.52
C LYS A 63 -24.53 -10.36 24.46
N ASP A 64 -24.77 -10.46 25.77
CA ASP A 64 -23.71 -10.52 26.79
C ASP A 64 -22.81 -11.75 26.69
N ARG A 65 -23.26 -12.83 26.05
CA ARG A 65 -22.51 -14.07 25.87
C ARG A 65 -22.63 -14.61 24.45
N GLY A 66 -21.64 -15.41 24.05
CA GLY A 66 -21.61 -16.10 22.77
C GLY A 66 -20.96 -15.30 21.64
N ARG A 67 -21.11 -15.83 20.41
CA ARG A 67 -20.53 -15.25 19.20
C ARG A 67 -21.22 -13.92 18.86
N ILE A 68 -20.43 -12.87 18.65
CA ILE A 68 -20.93 -11.56 18.20
C ILE A 68 -21.53 -11.73 16.80
N PRO A 69 -22.81 -11.35 16.59
CA PRO A 69 -23.43 -11.46 15.28
C PRO A 69 -22.89 -10.40 14.31
N LYS A 70 -22.66 -10.78 13.06
CA LYS A 70 -22.23 -9.87 11.96
C LYS A 70 -23.39 -9.08 11.34
N TRP A 71 -24.62 -9.53 11.54
CA TRP A 71 -25.84 -8.97 10.93
C TRP A 71 -26.89 -8.71 12.01
N CYS A 72 -27.64 -7.60 11.90
CA CYS A 72 -28.68 -7.24 12.87
C CYS A 72 -29.95 -8.10 12.76
N SER A 73 -30.19 -8.78 11.63
CA SER A 73 -31.37 -9.62 11.43
C SER A 73 -31.13 -10.73 10.39
N PRO A 74 -31.95 -11.81 10.38
CA PRO A 74 -31.92 -12.84 9.34
C PRO A 74 -32.06 -12.27 7.93
N SER A 75 -32.88 -11.24 7.75
CA SER A 75 -33.10 -10.58 6.45
C SER A 75 -31.86 -9.85 5.94
N CYS A 76 -31.05 -9.22 6.82
CA CYS A 76 -29.78 -8.60 6.42
C CYS A 76 -28.74 -9.65 6.04
N ARG A 77 -28.69 -10.78 6.76
CA ARG A 77 -27.85 -11.91 6.38
C ARG A 77 -28.22 -12.48 5.01
N GLN A 78 -29.52 -12.64 4.76
CA GLN A 78 -30.04 -13.16 3.50
C GLN A 78 -29.68 -12.24 2.32
N ARG A 79 -29.97 -10.93 2.44
CA ARG A 79 -29.64 -9.95 1.40
C ARG A 79 -28.14 -9.86 1.10
N ALA A 80 -27.30 -9.93 2.12
CA ALA A 80 -25.85 -9.96 1.90
C ALA A 80 -25.36 -11.22 1.20
N TRP A 81 -25.96 -12.37 1.50
CA TRP A 81 -25.70 -13.60 0.77
C TRP A 81 -26.18 -13.51 -0.69
N GLU A 82 -27.36 -12.94 -0.93
CA GLU A 82 -27.89 -12.70 -2.28
C GLU A 82 -26.99 -11.77 -3.09
N GLN A 83 -26.49 -10.67 -2.52
CA GLN A 83 -25.55 -9.77 -3.17
C GLN A 83 -24.23 -10.46 -3.48
N SER A 84 -23.69 -11.24 -2.54
CA SER A 84 -22.44 -11.99 -2.73
C SER A 84 -22.59 -13.06 -3.81
N ARG A 85 -23.75 -13.73 -3.86
CA ARG A 85 -24.12 -14.67 -4.92
C ARG A 85 -24.24 -13.97 -6.28
N ALA A 86 -24.92 -12.82 -6.33
CA ALA A 86 -25.07 -12.03 -7.55
C ALA A 86 -23.72 -11.56 -8.08
N ALA A 87 -22.83 -11.07 -7.21
CA ALA A 87 -21.47 -10.69 -7.59
C ALA A 87 -20.67 -11.89 -8.14
N ALA A 88 -20.74 -13.05 -7.48
CA ALA A 88 -20.07 -14.27 -7.95
C ALA A 88 -20.62 -14.79 -9.29
N SER A 89 -21.90 -14.54 -9.58
CA SER A 89 -22.52 -14.91 -10.85
C SER A 89 -22.49 -13.82 -11.92
N GLY A 90 -21.82 -12.69 -11.67
CA GLY A 90 -21.77 -11.54 -12.60
C GLY A 90 -23.09 -10.77 -12.76
N LEU A 91 -24.05 -11.00 -11.87
CA LEU A 91 -25.37 -10.36 -11.86
C LEU A 91 -25.45 -9.17 -10.88
N SER A 92 -24.34 -8.78 -10.26
CA SER A 92 -24.29 -7.56 -9.45
C SER A 92 -24.37 -6.33 -10.35
N ALA A 93 -25.31 -5.41 -10.07
CA ALA A 93 -25.37 -4.11 -10.72
C ALA A 93 -24.12 -3.29 -10.37
N THR A 94 -23.11 -3.30 -11.25
CA THR A 94 -21.95 -2.41 -11.19
C THR A 94 -22.12 -1.31 -12.22
N HIS A 95 -22.08 -0.05 -11.80
CA HIS A 95 -22.03 1.09 -12.73
C HIS A 95 -20.57 1.29 -13.18
N LEU A 96 -20.31 1.06 -14.47
CA LEU A 96 -19.03 1.41 -15.10
C LEU A 96 -18.96 2.94 -15.22
N VAL A 97 -18.05 3.56 -14.45
CA VAL A 97 -17.75 4.98 -14.58
C VAL A 97 -16.44 5.12 -15.34
N GLU A 98 -16.52 5.57 -16.59
CA GLU A 98 -15.34 5.94 -17.35
C GLU A 98 -14.80 7.28 -16.82
N ARG A 99 -13.55 7.27 -16.33
CA ARG A 99 -12.86 8.49 -15.90
C ARG A 99 -11.74 8.81 -16.87
N THR A 100 -11.81 9.96 -17.53
CA THR A 100 -10.73 10.43 -18.42
C THR A 100 -9.63 11.07 -17.57
N VAL A 101 -8.45 10.44 -17.54
CA VAL A 101 -7.27 11.01 -16.88
C VAL A 101 -6.47 11.81 -17.91
N LYS A 102 -6.36 13.12 -17.72
CA LYS A 102 -5.49 13.98 -18.54
C LYS A 102 -4.04 13.75 -18.10
N VAL A 103 -3.29 12.96 -18.86
CA VAL A 103 -1.84 12.83 -18.68
C VAL A 103 -1.17 14.02 -19.37
N PRO A 104 -0.42 14.88 -18.66
CA PRO A 104 0.31 15.97 -19.30
C PRO A 104 1.35 15.40 -20.27
N VAL A 105 1.30 15.83 -21.52
CA VAL A 105 2.31 15.48 -22.53
C VAL A 105 3.63 16.17 -22.16
N PRO A 106 4.77 15.45 -22.07
CA PRO A 106 6.04 16.07 -21.75
C PRO A 106 6.45 17.03 -22.87
N ILE A 107 6.43 18.33 -22.57
CA ILE A 107 6.93 19.37 -23.46
C ILE A 107 8.46 19.24 -23.47
N GLN A 108 9.05 19.13 -24.66
CA GLN A 108 10.51 19.13 -24.81
C GLN A 108 11.07 20.49 -24.37
N PRO A 109 12.01 20.55 -23.42
CA PRO A 109 12.52 21.82 -22.91
C PRO A 109 13.27 22.59 -23.98
N THR A 110 13.02 23.90 -24.06
CA THR A 110 13.75 24.78 -24.97
C THR A 110 15.12 25.16 -24.39
N ARG A 111 16.01 25.74 -25.21
CA ARG A 111 17.36 26.16 -24.79
C ARG A 111 17.36 27.08 -23.56
N LYS A 112 16.29 27.86 -23.35
CA LYS A 112 16.15 28.83 -22.25
C LYS A 112 15.65 28.20 -20.96
N ASP A 113 15.04 27.01 -21.03
CA ASP A 113 14.43 26.35 -19.87
C ASP A 113 15.46 25.57 -19.05
N TRP A 114 16.58 25.17 -19.68
CA TRP A 114 17.62 24.34 -19.05
C TRP A 114 18.20 24.90 -17.75
N PRO A 115 18.56 26.19 -17.62
CA PRO A 115 19.08 26.71 -16.35
C PRO A 115 18.09 26.55 -15.19
N ARG A 116 16.79 26.77 -15.45
CA ARG A 116 15.74 26.60 -14.45
C ARG A 116 15.56 25.12 -14.09
N LEU A 117 15.51 24.23 -15.08
CA LEU A 117 15.32 22.79 -14.86
C LEU A 117 16.49 22.16 -14.10
N LEU A 118 17.71 22.57 -14.37
CA LEU A 118 18.89 22.12 -13.63
C LEU A 118 18.88 22.62 -12.18
N HIS A 119 18.38 23.85 -11.94
CA HIS A 119 18.21 24.35 -10.58
C HIS A 119 17.12 23.59 -9.82
N GLU A 120 15.99 23.30 -10.47
CA GLU A 120 14.91 22.51 -9.89
C GLU A 120 15.37 21.08 -9.56
N LEU A 121 16.17 20.47 -10.44
CA LEU A 121 16.79 19.18 -10.18
C LEU A 121 17.67 19.22 -8.93
N ALA A 122 18.50 20.26 -8.77
CA ALA A 122 19.33 20.42 -7.58
C ALA A 122 18.48 20.49 -6.30
N CYS A 123 17.42 21.31 -6.30
CA CYS A 123 16.49 21.38 -5.17
C CYS A 123 15.83 20.02 -4.85
N GLN A 124 15.46 19.23 -5.87
CA GLN A 124 14.88 17.90 -5.64
C GLN A 124 15.86 16.91 -5.02
N ILE A 125 17.14 17.01 -5.36
CA ILE A 125 18.21 16.21 -4.74
C ILE A 125 18.39 16.64 -3.28
N ASP A 126 18.50 17.95 -3.03
CA ASP A 126 18.71 18.50 -1.68
C ASP A 126 17.53 18.18 -0.73
N ASP A 127 16.30 18.20 -1.26
CA ASP A 127 15.07 17.84 -0.53
C ASP A 127 14.94 16.32 -0.29
N GLY A 128 15.80 15.48 -0.90
CA GLY A 128 15.70 14.02 -0.81
C GLY A 128 14.50 13.42 -1.56
N ARG A 129 13.93 14.13 -2.54
CA ARG A 129 12.80 13.64 -3.36
C ARG A 129 13.25 12.58 -4.38
N ILE A 130 14.54 12.56 -4.70
CA ILE A 130 15.19 11.54 -5.52
C ILE A 130 15.83 10.53 -4.58
N TYR A 131 15.45 9.26 -4.70
CA TYR A 131 15.93 8.20 -3.81
C TYR A 131 17.39 7.84 -4.11
N ASP A 132 18.13 7.39 -3.09
CA ASP A 132 19.55 7.02 -3.19
C ASP A 132 19.88 6.05 -4.34
N ARG A 133 18.95 5.13 -4.64
CA ARG A 133 19.11 4.19 -5.76
C ARG A 133 19.16 4.89 -7.13
N ASP A 134 18.45 6.01 -7.27
CA ASP A 134 18.31 6.76 -8.51
C ASP A 134 19.47 7.79 -8.64
N LEU A 135 20.17 8.10 -7.54
CA LEU A 135 21.29 9.06 -7.52
C LEU A 135 22.49 8.59 -8.33
N ASN A 136 22.78 7.28 -8.35
CA ASN A 136 23.93 6.76 -9.10
C ASN A 136 23.75 6.94 -10.62
N ASP A 137 22.58 6.58 -11.14
CA ASP A 137 22.27 6.75 -12.57
C ASP A 137 22.21 8.24 -12.95
N LEU A 138 21.70 9.08 -12.03
CA LEU A 138 21.67 10.52 -12.22
C LEU A 138 23.08 11.14 -12.26
N ALA A 139 24.00 10.67 -11.41
CA ALA A 139 25.39 11.11 -11.42
C ALA A 139 26.07 10.84 -12.78
N VAL A 140 25.90 9.63 -13.33
CA VAL A 140 26.41 9.27 -14.65
C VAL A 140 25.85 10.19 -15.75
N ALA A 141 24.55 10.50 -15.70
CA ALA A 141 23.91 11.40 -16.65
C ALA A 141 24.42 12.84 -16.54
N ILE A 142 24.62 13.34 -15.32
CA ILE A 142 25.17 14.69 -15.06
C ILE A 142 26.62 14.77 -15.58
N ASP A 143 27.44 13.77 -15.31
CA ASP A 143 28.82 13.72 -15.80
C ASP A 143 28.89 13.77 -17.33
N ALA A 144 27.99 13.07 -18.02
CA ALA A 144 27.89 13.13 -19.48
C ALA A 144 27.57 14.55 -19.99
N VAL A 145 26.72 15.30 -19.27
CA VAL A 145 26.41 16.71 -19.59
C VAL A 145 27.63 17.60 -19.35
N VAL A 146 28.32 17.44 -18.22
CA VAL A 146 29.53 18.20 -17.89
C VAL A 146 30.64 17.94 -18.91
N ASP A 147 30.81 16.69 -19.33
CA ASP A 147 31.77 16.34 -20.37
C ASP A 147 31.40 16.93 -21.73
N ALA A 148 30.12 16.90 -22.10
CA ALA A 148 29.64 17.57 -23.31
C ALA A 148 29.90 19.07 -23.29
N TYR A 149 29.76 19.71 -22.12
CA TYR A 149 30.08 21.12 -21.92
C TYR A 149 31.58 21.38 -22.07
N ARG A 150 32.44 20.57 -21.42
CA ARG A 150 33.91 20.68 -21.49
C ARG A 150 34.49 20.45 -22.89
N ARG A 151 33.84 19.61 -23.70
CA ARG A 151 34.25 19.33 -25.10
C ARG A 151 34.06 20.51 -26.05
N ARG A 152 33.34 21.57 -25.65
CA ARG A 152 33.10 22.74 -26.52
C ARG A 152 34.25 23.76 -26.44
N PRO A 153 35.02 24.01 -27.53
CA PRO A 153 36.26 24.80 -27.51
C PRO A 153 36.12 26.23 -26.99
N TRP A 154 34.99 26.88 -27.26
CA TRP A 154 34.73 28.29 -26.93
C TRP A 154 34.40 28.53 -25.46
N VAL A 155 34.00 27.50 -24.73
CA VAL A 155 33.66 27.59 -23.30
C VAL A 155 34.90 27.80 -22.44
N ARG A 156 36.04 27.21 -22.85
CA ARG A 156 37.34 27.38 -22.18
C ARG A 156 37.85 28.82 -22.23
N ALA A 157 37.42 29.61 -23.21
CA ALA A 157 37.79 31.02 -23.34
C ALA A 157 37.03 31.93 -22.34
N PHE A 158 35.81 31.55 -21.94
CA PHE A 158 34.98 32.32 -21.00
C PHE A 158 35.23 31.96 -19.53
N HIS A 159 35.61 30.71 -19.22
CA HIS A 159 35.95 30.26 -17.87
C HIS A 159 37.45 30.35 -17.55
N ARG A 160 38.10 31.48 -17.85
CA ARG A 160 39.44 31.72 -17.29
C ARG A 160 39.28 31.95 -15.78
N PRO A 161 39.78 31.05 -14.90
CA PRO A 161 39.66 31.27 -13.48
C PRO A 161 40.44 32.52 -13.08
N VAL A 162 39.82 33.39 -12.28
CA VAL A 162 40.53 34.46 -11.57
C VAL A 162 41.51 33.78 -10.62
N PRO A 163 42.83 34.04 -10.69
CA PRO A 163 43.77 33.42 -9.78
C PRO A 163 43.45 33.84 -8.34
N PRO A 164 43.48 32.92 -7.36
CA PRO A 164 43.20 33.29 -5.98
C PRO A 164 44.24 34.30 -5.52
N HIS A 165 43.76 35.40 -4.95
CA HIS A 165 44.60 36.33 -4.19
C HIS A 165 45.23 35.52 -3.05
N ARG A 166 46.57 35.47 -2.99
CA ARG A 166 47.28 34.93 -1.83
C ARG A 166 47.04 35.87 -0.65
N GLY A 167 45.93 35.68 0.04
CA GLY A 167 45.63 36.29 1.33
C GLY A 167 46.60 35.76 2.37
N ARG A 168 47.59 36.59 2.72
CA ARG A 168 48.41 36.46 3.92
C ARG A 168 47.51 36.68 5.14
N TRP A 169 47.25 35.64 5.91
CA TRP A 169 46.62 35.78 7.23
C TRP A 169 47.69 36.15 8.27
N PRO A 170 47.50 37.21 9.08
CA PRO A 170 48.38 37.47 10.21
C PRO A 170 48.06 36.49 11.35
N SER A 171 49.05 35.69 11.74
CA SER A 171 49.01 34.90 12.97
C SER A 171 49.07 35.85 14.17
N GLN A 172 48.03 35.82 15.00
CA GLN A 172 48.01 36.52 16.28
C GLN A 172 48.97 35.80 17.23
N GLY A 173 49.92 36.53 17.80
CA GLY A 173 50.77 36.12 18.93
C GLY A 173 50.24 36.66 20.25
#